data_AF-A0A2H1KJU2-F1
#
_entry.id   AF-A0A2H1KJU2-F1
#
_cell.length_a   1.000
_cell.length_b   1.000
_cell.length_c   1.000
_cell.angle_alpha   90.00
_cell.angle_beta   90.00
_cell.angle_gamma   90.00
#
_symmetry.space_group_name_H-M   'P 1'
#
loop_
_entity.id
_entity.type
_entity.pdbx_description
1 polymer ?
#
loop_
_entity_poly.entity_id
_entity_poly.type
_entity_poly.pdbx_seq_one_letter_code
_entity_poly.pdbx_strand_id
1 'polypeptide(L)' 'TPGPSDAQAKGGKNTERPTAGGVDATATKDHLYQQATRLKIPGRSKMTKGELVEALERESNRLTKKNA' A
#
# COMPACT_ATOMS: atom_id res chain seq x y z
N THR A 1 21.07 -2.61 -33.68
CA THR A 1 20.96 -2.90 -32.24
C THR A 1 19.52 -2.73 -31.80
N PRO A 2 18.73 -3.82 -31.71
CA PRO A 2 17.37 -3.78 -31.21
C PRO A 2 17.40 -3.49 -29.69
N GLY A 3 16.86 -2.35 -29.28
CA GLY A 3 16.67 -2.04 -27.86
C GLY A 3 15.43 -2.78 -27.34
N PRO A 4 15.49 -3.51 -26.22
CA PRO A 4 14.31 -4.13 -25.63
C PRO A 4 13.55 -3.09 -24.82
N SER A 5 12.87 -2.18 -25.51
CA SER A 5 11.80 -1.40 -24.91
C SER A 5 10.52 -2.22 -24.94
N ASP A 6 9.86 -2.28 -23.79
CA ASP A 6 8.55 -2.88 -23.53
C ASP A 6 8.46 -4.40 -23.26
N ALA A 7 9.11 -4.82 -22.16
CA ALA A 7 8.79 -6.07 -21.46
C ALA A 7 8.15 -5.84 -20.08
N GLN A 8 7.68 -4.62 -19.77
CA GLN A 8 7.17 -4.28 -18.43
C GLN A 8 5.66 -4.52 -18.24
N ALA A 9 4.93 -4.94 -19.28
CA ALA A 9 3.48 -5.19 -19.20
C ALA A 9 3.07 -6.68 -19.14
N LYS A 10 3.92 -7.58 -18.61
CA LYS A 10 3.50 -8.96 -18.27
C LYS A 10 2.92 -9.02 -16.85
N GLY A 11 1.71 -8.48 -16.68
CA GLY A 11 0.95 -8.57 -15.43
C GLY A 11 0.48 -10.01 -15.14
N GLY A 12 1.24 -10.75 -14.33
CA GLY A 12 0.81 -11.99 -13.68
C GLY A 12 0.11 -11.72 -12.36
N LYS A 13 -1.18 -12.07 -12.24
CA LYS A 13 -2.07 -11.87 -11.08
C LYS A 13 -1.81 -12.85 -9.92
N ASN A 14 -0.58 -13.33 -9.74
CA ASN A 14 -0.18 -14.25 -8.67
C ASN A 14 1.14 -13.78 -8.06
N THR A 15 1.11 -12.63 -7.42
CA THR A 15 2.23 -12.19 -6.61
C THR A 15 1.67 -11.88 -5.25
N GLU A 16 2.29 -12.43 -4.22
CA GLU A 16 2.45 -11.81 -2.92
C GLU A 16 3.09 -10.43 -3.17
N ARG A 17 2.35 -9.50 -3.77
CA ARG A 17 2.88 -8.22 -4.18
C ARG A 17 2.90 -7.39 -2.91
N PRO A 18 4.07 -7.11 -2.29
CA PRO A 18 4.15 -5.99 -1.37
C PRO A 18 3.62 -4.80 -2.16
N THR A 19 2.50 -4.25 -1.70
CA THR A 19 1.88 -3.12 -2.36
C THR A 19 2.93 -2.02 -2.44
N ALA A 20 2.89 -1.21 -3.50
CA ALA A 20 3.84 -0.13 -3.78
C ALA A 20 3.85 0.99 -2.70
N GLY A 21 3.23 0.72 -1.55
CA GLY A 21 3.06 1.58 -0.40
C GLY A 21 3.56 1.00 0.93
N GLY A 22 4.18 -0.19 0.95
CA GLY A 22 4.84 -0.76 2.13
C GLY A 22 3.89 -1.18 3.27
N VAL A 23 2.61 -1.42 2.95
CA VAL A 23 1.63 -1.82 3.97
C VAL A 23 1.72 -3.32 4.18
N ASP A 24 2.26 -3.72 5.33
CA ASP A 24 2.29 -5.12 5.72
C ASP A 24 0.90 -5.56 6.21
N ALA A 25 0.11 -6.13 5.30
CA ALA A 25 -1.22 -6.66 5.60
C ALA A 25 -1.19 -7.79 6.65
N THR A 26 -0.04 -8.43 6.86
CA THR A 26 0.13 -9.46 7.88
C THR A 26 0.32 -8.87 9.29
N ALA A 27 0.71 -7.60 9.39
CA ALA A 27 1.01 -6.92 10.65
C ALA A 27 -0.16 -6.94 11.65
N THR A 28 0.16 -6.77 12.93
CA THR A 28 -0.85 -6.68 13.98
C THR A 28 -1.69 -5.42 13.83
N LYS A 29 -2.92 -5.44 14.37
CA LYS A 29 -3.82 -4.28 14.37
C LYS A 29 -3.16 -3.05 14.98
N ASP A 30 -2.43 -3.21 16.09
CA ASP A 30 -1.68 -2.14 16.74
C ASP A 30 -0.63 -1.52 15.81
N HIS A 31 0.13 -2.35 15.09
CA HIS A 31 1.14 -1.85 14.17
C HIS A 31 0.50 -1.02 13.04
N LEU A 32 -0.61 -1.50 12.47
CA LEU A 32 -1.37 -0.77 11.45
C LEU A 32 -1.97 0.53 12.02
N TYR A 33 -2.48 0.50 13.26
CA TYR A 33 -3.03 1.67 13.94
C TYR A 33 -1.96 2.75 14.18
N GLN A 34 -0.75 2.35 14.58
CA GLN A 34 0.36 3.27 14.77
C GLN A 34 0.77 3.93 13.45
N GLN A 35 0.86 3.16 12.36
CA GLN A 35 1.13 3.72 11.03
C GLN A 35 0.03 4.68 10.60
N ALA A 36 -1.23 4.30 10.76
CA ALA A 36 -2.39 5.15 10.44
C ALA A 36 -2.39 6.44 11.28
N THR A 37 -1.87 6.39 12.50
CA THR A 37 -1.68 7.57 13.36
C THR A 37 -0.58 8.49 12.84
N ARG A 38 0.56 7.95 12.42
CA ARG A 38 1.66 8.75 11.81
C ARG A 38 1.19 9.47 10.55
N LEU A 39 0.37 8.78 9.75
CA LEU A 39 -0.25 9.32 8.53
C LEU A 39 -1.51 10.16 8.79
N LYS A 40 -1.89 10.36 10.07
CA LYS A 40 -3.06 11.16 10.50
C LYS A 40 -4.37 10.75 9.81
N ILE A 41 -4.57 9.44 9.59
CA ILE A 41 -5.79 8.91 8.98
C ILE A 41 -6.99 9.15 9.92
N PRO A 42 -8.04 9.88 9.48
CA PRO A 42 -9.22 10.11 10.29
C PRO A 42 -10.02 8.81 10.46
N GLY A 43 -10.68 8.65 11.62
CA GLY A 43 -11.49 7.45 11.89
C GLY A 43 -10.71 6.17 12.23
N ARG A 44 -9.37 6.19 12.17
CA ARG A 44 -8.48 5.05 12.48
C ARG A 44 -8.76 4.29 13.78
N SER A 45 -9.28 4.97 14.82
CA SER A 45 -9.60 4.35 16.11
C SER A 45 -10.83 3.45 16.07
N LYS A 46 -11.71 3.63 15.09
CA LYS A 46 -12.90 2.81 14.88
C LYS A 46 -12.67 1.68 13.88
N MET A 47 -11.55 1.71 13.16
CA MET A 47 -11.25 0.75 12.10
C MET A 47 -10.82 -0.61 12.66
N THR A 48 -11.19 -1.66 11.93
CA THR A 48 -10.73 -3.04 12.06
C THR A 48 -9.35 -3.21 11.41
N LYS A 49 -8.74 -4.39 11.58
CA LYS A 49 -7.44 -4.70 10.94
C LYS A 49 -7.51 -4.50 9.42
N GLY A 50 -8.55 -5.04 8.77
CA GLY A 50 -8.74 -4.92 7.33
C GLY A 50 -8.91 -3.47 6.87
N GLU A 51 -9.77 -2.72 7.55
CA GLU A 51 -9.99 -1.29 7.23
C GLU A 51 -8.73 -0.45 7.42
N LEU A 52 -7.88 -0.77 8.41
CA LEU A 52 -6.59 -0.11 8.59
C LEU A 52 -5.63 -0.41 7.43
N VAL A 53 -5.57 -1.67 6.94
CA VAL A 53 -4.76 -2.02 5.76
C VAL A 53 -5.23 -1.23 4.55
N GLU A 54 -6.53 -1.24 4.24
CA GLU A 54 -7.08 -0.52 3.09
C GLU A 54 -6.85 1.00 3.18
N ALA A 55 -7.02 1.59 4.36
CA ALA A 55 -6.81 3.01 4.57
C ALA A 55 -5.33 3.39 4.37
N LEU A 56 -4.40 2.56 4.86
CA LEU A 56 -2.97 2.73 4.66
C LEU A 56 -2.59 2.59 3.18
N GLU A 57 -3.11 1.57 2.49
CA GLU A 57 -2.82 1.36 1.06
C GLU A 57 -3.29 2.53 0.21
N ARG A 58 -4.49 3.06 0.50
CA ARG A 58 -5.03 4.23 -0.18
C ARG A 58 -4.17 5.47 0.04
N GLU A 59 -3.68 5.68 1.26
CA GLU A 59 -2.83 6.83 1.58
C GLU A 59 -1.44 6.69 0.92
N SER A 60 -0.84 5.50 0.97
CA SER A 60 0.44 5.26 0.29
C SER A 60 0.34 5.46 -1.23
N ASN A 61 -0.73 4.96 -1.86
CA ASN A 61 -0.97 5.19 -3.28
C ASN A 61 -1.13 6.69 -3.62
N ARG A 62 -1.71 7.49 -2.72
CA ARG A 62 -1.83 8.94 -2.88
C ARG A 62 -0.45 9.61 -2.81
N LEU A 63 0.40 9.21 -1.86
CA LEU A 63 1.75 9.75 -1.72
C LEU A 63 2.60 9.43 -2.95
N THR A 64 2.53 8.21 -3.46
CA THR A 64 3.26 7.81 -4.68
C THR A 64 2.81 8.60 -5.90
N LYS A 65 1.50 8.85 -6.07
CA LYS A 65 0.97 9.70 -7.16
C LYS A 65 1.38 11.17 -7.06
N LYS A 66 1.73 11.66 -5.87
CA LYS A 66 2.14 13.05 -5.68
C LYS A 66 3.62 13.28 -5.97
N ASN A 67 4.40 12.20 -6.00
CA ASN A 67 5.85 12.20 -6.23
C ASN A 67 6.24 11.72 -7.64
N ALA A 68 5.26 11.49 -8.52
CA ALA A 68 5.45 11.13 -9.92
C ALA A 68 5.03 12.30 -10.82
#